data_AF-A0A6P3S448-F1
#
_entry.id   AF-A0A6P3S448-F1
#
_cell.length_a   1.000
_cell.length_b   1.000
_cell.length_c   1.000
_cell.angle_alpha   90.00
_cell.angle_beta   90.00
_cell.angle_gamma   90.00
#
_symmetry.space_group_name_H-M   'P 1'
#
loop_
_entity.id
_entity.type
_entity.pdbx_description
1 polymer ?
#
loop_
_entity_poly.entity_id
_entity_poly.type
_entity_poly.pdbx_seq_one_letter_code
_entity_poly.pdbx_strand_id
1 'polypeptide(L)'
;MESQASMAPTPRALPYYVAFSQLLGLTVVAMTGAWLGLYRGGIAWESALQFNVHPLCMVIGLVFLQGDALLVYRVFRNEAKRTTKILHGLLHVFAFIIALVGLVAVFDYHRKKGYPDLYSLHSWCGILVFVLYLVQWLVGFSFFLFPGAS
;
A
#
# COMPACT_ATOMS: atom_id res chain seq x y z
N MET A 1 -16.64 -18.08 34.75
CA MET A 1 -15.28 -18.60 34.49
C MET A 1 -15.06 -18.53 32.99
N GLU A 2 -14.51 -17.41 32.51
CA GLU A 2 -14.17 -17.27 31.10
C GLU A 2 -13.01 -18.23 30.79
N SER A 3 -13.26 -19.14 29.87
CA SER A 3 -12.27 -20.08 29.36
C SER A 3 -11.11 -19.27 28.77
N GLN A 4 -9.94 -19.35 29.40
CA GLN A 4 -8.69 -18.96 28.74
C GLN A 4 -8.52 -19.86 27.52
N ALA A 5 -9.01 -19.40 26.37
CA ALA A 5 -8.66 -19.97 25.09
C ALA A 5 -7.13 -19.91 25.01
N SER A 6 -6.49 -21.08 25.02
CA SER A 6 -5.04 -21.20 24.93
C SER A 6 -4.55 -20.45 23.70
N MET A 7 -3.92 -19.30 23.89
CA MET A 7 -3.36 -18.52 22.80
C MET A 7 -2.27 -19.36 22.12
N ALA A 8 -2.38 -19.54 20.81
CA ALA A 8 -1.36 -20.25 20.05
C ALA A 8 -0.01 -19.50 20.20
N PRO A 9 1.08 -20.19 20.57
CA PRO A 9 2.37 -19.54 20.78
C PRO A 9 2.85 -18.86 19.50
N THR A 10 3.43 -17.66 19.64
CA THR A 10 4.05 -16.97 18.50
C THR A 10 5.22 -17.80 17.97
N PRO A 11 5.28 -18.10 16.67
CA PRO A 11 6.46 -18.72 16.08
C PRO A 11 7.67 -17.86 16.42
N ARG A 12 8.69 -18.44 17.06
CA ARG A 12 9.87 -17.70 17.54
C ARG A 12 10.56 -16.88 16.44
N ALA A 13 10.43 -17.31 15.19
CA ALA A 13 11.00 -16.65 14.02
C ALA A 13 10.21 -15.44 13.49
N LEU A 14 8.91 -15.32 13.83
CA LEU A 14 8.02 -14.30 13.24
C LEU A 14 8.51 -12.86 13.45
N PRO A 15 8.95 -12.44 14.66
CA PRO A 15 9.42 -11.07 14.86
C PRO A 15 10.64 -10.74 13.98
N TYR A 16 11.52 -11.71 13.74
CA TYR A 16 12.69 -11.53 12.88
C TYR A 16 12.29 -11.34 11.41
N TYR A 17 11.33 -12.14 10.91
CA TYR A 17 10.82 -11.95 9.54
C TYR A 17 10.12 -10.60 9.36
N VAL A 18 9.33 -10.17 10.35
CA VAL A 18 8.67 -8.86 10.32
C VAL A 18 9.71 -7.74 10.36
N ALA A 19 10.70 -7.80 11.27
CA ALA A 19 11.77 -6.80 11.33
C ALA A 19 12.54 -6.73 10.01
N PHE A 20 12.87 -7.88 9.42
CA PHE A 20 13.55 -7.95 8.13
C PHE A 20 12.70 -7.35 7.00
N SER A 21 11.40 -7.65 6.93
CA SER A 21 10.52 -7.06 5.91
C SER A 21 10.37 -5.55 6.08
N GLN A 22 10.32 -5.05 7.32
CA GLN A 22 10.27 -3.61 7.61
C GLN A 22 11.55 -2.90 7.17
N LEU A 23 12.72 -3.47 7.47
CA LEU A 23 14.01 -2.93 7.05
C LEU A 23 14.12 -2.87 5.52
N LEU A 24 13.72 -3.93 4.82
CA LEU A 24 13.71 -3.95 3.36
C LEU A 24 12.72 -2.93 2.79
N GLY A 25 11.51 -2.86 3.33
CA GLY A 25 10.48 -1.92 2.90
C GLY A 25 10.93 -0.46 3.04
N LEU A 26 11.43 -0.09 4.22
CA LEU A 26 11.98 1.25 4.47
C LEU A 26 13.18 1.57 3.59
N THR A 27 14.05 0.58 3.34
CA THR A 27 15.18 0.73 2.43
C THR A 27 14.72 1.00 1.01
N VAL A 28 13.72 0.27 0.49
CA VAL A 28 13.17 0.50 -0.86
C VAL A 28 12.50 1.89 -0.96
N VAL A 29 11.77 2.32 0.06
CA VAL A 29 11.19 3.68 0.12
C VAL A 29 12.29 4.75 0.11
N ALA A 30 13.32 4.59 0.95
CA ALA A 30 14.43 5.53 1.04
C ALA A 30 15.25 5.58 -0.26
N MET A 31 15.55 4.43 -0.85
CA MET A 31 16.23 4.31 -2.15
C MET A 31 15.42 4.97 -3.27
N THR A 32 14.10 4.79 -3.28
CA THR A 32 13.21 5.44 -4.25
C THR A 32 13.24 6.95 -4.07
N GLY A 33 13.13 7.44 -2.83
CA GLY A 33 13.25 8.87 -2.52
C GLY A 33 14.60 9.46 -2.92
N ALA A 34 15.70 8.77 -2.61
CA ALA A 34 17.05 9.18 -2.98
C ALA A 34 17.25 9.17 -4.51
N TRP A 35 16.75 8.15 -5.21
CA TRP A 35 16.77 8.09 -6.66
C TRP A 35 16.06 9.30 -7.28
N LEU A 36 14.86 9.60 -6.81
CA LEU A 36 14.06 10.70 -7.33
C LEU A 36 14.67 12.08 -6.98
N GLY A 37 15.15 12.24 -5.75
CA GLY A 37 15.73 13.48 -5.25
C GLY A 37 17.09 13.81 -5.88
N LEU A 38 18.01 12.85 -5.87
CA LEU A 38 19.41 13.07 -6.26
C LEU A 38 19.64 12.91 -7.76
N TYR A 39 18.89 12.03 -8.44
CA TYR A 39 19.16 11.68 -9.84
C TYR A 39 18.04 12.09 -10.81
N ARG A 40 16.82 12.36 -10.32
CA ARG A 40 15.67 12.73 -11.19
C ARG A 40 15.23 14.19 -11.03
N GLY A 41 16.00 14.99 -10.30
CA GLY A 41 15.77 16.43 -10.14
C GLY A 41 14.71 16.80 -9.09
N GLY A 42 14.23 15.85 -8.29
CA GLY A 42 13.28 16.10 -7.21
C GLY A 42 11.83 15.72 -7.53
N ILE A 43 10.91 16.19 -6.69
CA ILE A 43 9.48 15.90 -6.76
C ILE A 43 8.73 17.21 -6.60
N ALA A 44 7.89 17.55 -7.58
CA ALA A 44 7.07 18.76 -7.53
C ALA A 44 5.78 18.56 -8.36
N TRP A 45 4.66 19.03 -7.81
CA TRP A 45 3.33 18.81 -8.39
C TRP A 45 3.11 19.62 -9.68
N GLU A 46 3.43 20.92 -9.69
CA GLU A 46 3.28 21.79 -10.87
C GLU A 46 4.60 21.94 -11.63
N SER A 47 5.12 20.85 -12.18
CA SER A 47 6.38 20.88 -12.95
C SER A 47 6.56 19.66 -13.85
N ALA A 48 7.64 19.65 -14.64
CA ALA A 48 8.06 18.46 -15.38
C ALA A 48 8.46 17.27 -14.46
N LEU A 49 8.67 17.53 -13.16
CA LEU A 49 8.98 16.52 -12.14
C LEU A 49 7.72 15.83 -11.59
N GLN A 50 6.52 16.24 -12.02
CA GLN A 50 5.26 15.65 -11.55
C GLN A 50 5.21 14.13 -11.80
N PHE A 51 5.84 13.65 -12.88
CA PHE A 51 5.99 12.23 -13.12
C PHE A 51 6.69 11.48 -11.97
N ASN A 52 7.64 12.11 -11.28
CA ASN A 52 8.37 11.48 -10.18
C ASN A 52 7.48 11.22 -8.95
N VAL A 53 6.32 11.88 -8.84
CA VAL A 53 5.31 11.58 -7.81
C VAL A 53 4.79 10.15 -7.99
N HIS A 54 4.60 9.70 -9.24
CA HIS A 54 4.04 8.39 -9.55
C HIS A 54 4.84 7.23 -8.92
N PRO A 55 6.13 6.99 -9.24
CA PRO A 55 6.87 5.87 -8.67
C PRO A 55 6.99 5.95 -7.15
N LEU A 56 7.12 7.16 -6.57
CA LEU A 56 7.18 7.30 -5.11
C LEU A 56 5.87 6.84 -4.46
N CYS A 57 4.74 7.34 -4.96
CA CYS A 57 3.42 6.98 -4.48
C CYS A 57 3.14 5.48 -4.66
N MET A 58 3.54 4.88 -5.78
CA MET A 58 3.35 3.43 -6.03
C MET A 58 4.15 2.58 -5.03
N VAL A 59 5.40 2.96 -4.74
CA VAL A 59 6.24 2.25 -3.76
C VAL A 59 5.70 2.40 -2.34
N ILE A 60 5.31 3.61 -1.93
CA ILE A 60 4.78 3.82 -0.58
C ILE A 60 3.42 3.11 -0.41
N GLY A 61 2.51 3.29 -1.37
CA GLY A 61 1.15 2.76 -1.28
C GLY A 61 1.07 1.26 -1.54
N LEU A 62 1.36 0.83 -2.77
CA LEU A 62 1.08 -0.53 -3.23
C LEU A 62 2.17 -1.55 -2.88
N VAL A 63 3.33 -1.12 -2.39
CA VAL A 63 4.40 -2.02 -1.93
C VAL A 63 4.52 -1.99 -0.41
N PHE A 64 4.84 -0.84 0.18
CA PHE A 64 5.14 -0.75 1.61
C PHE A 64 3.89 -0.86 2.49
N LEU A 65 2.96 0.11 2.38
CA LEU A 65 1.74 0.12 3.20
C LEU A 65 0.82 -1.07 2.92
N GLN A 66 0.74 -1.51 1.67
CA GLN A 66 0.06 -2.74 1.31
C GLN A 66 0.67 -3.97 2.00
N GLY A 67 2.00 -4.07 2.04
CA GLY A 67 2.70 -5.15 2.76
C GLY A 67 2.36 -5.15 4.24
N ASP A 68 2.35 -3.98 4.87
CA ASP A 68 1.99 -3.81 6.28
C ASP A 68 0.54 -4.22 6.56
N ALA A 69 -0.38 -3.82 5.68
CA ALA A 69 -1.78 -4.21 5.78
C ALA A 69 -1.95 -5.74 5.75
N LEU A 70 -1.17 -6.45 4.92
CA LEU A 70 -1.20 -7.92 4.83
C LEU A 70 -0.59 -8.62 6.07
N LEU A 71 0.33 -7.96 6.77
CA LEU A 71 1.00 -8.51 7.96
C LEU A 71 0.31 -8.14 9.27
N VAL A 72 -0.59 -7.15 9.28
CA VAL A 72 -1.21 -6.59 10.50
C VAL A 72 -1.83 -7.65 11.41
N TYR A 73 -2.54 -8.65 10.88
CA TYR A 73 -3.12 -9.74 11.68
C TYR A 73 -2.09 -10.70 12.28
N ARG A 74 -0.91 -10.81 11.66
CA ARG A 74 0.18 -11.65 12.17
C ARG A 74 0.92 -10.96 13.30
N VAL A 75 1.13 -9.65 13.17
CA VAL A 75 1.80 -8.78 14.14
C VAL A 75 0.91 -8.57 15.36
N PHE A 76 -0.32 -8.10 15.15
CA PHE A 76 -1.29 -7.78 16.20
C PHE A 76 -2.24 -8.96 16.49
N ARG A 77 -1.67 -10.17 16.60
CA ARG A 77 -2.42 -11.42 16.84
C ARG A 77 -3.08 -11.49 18.22
N ASN A 78 -2.53 -10.75 19.18
CA ASN A 78 -3.00 -10.72 20.58
C ASN A 78 -3.95 -9.54 20.84
N GLU A 79 -4.16 -8.68 19.83
CA GLU A 79 -5.06 -7.53 19.94
C GLU A 79 -6.51 -7.93 19.64
N ALA A 80 -7.45 -7.09 20.09
CA ALA A 80 -8.86 -7.29 19.78
C ALA A 80 -9.07 -7.36 18.25
N LYS A 81 -9.73 -8.42 17.78
CA LYS A 81 -9.99 -8.64 16.33
C LYS A 81 -10.59 -7.42 15.64
N ARG A 82 -11.48 -6.68 16.34
CA ARG A 82 -12.09 -5.45 15.82
C ARG A 82 -11.05 -4.36 15.58
N THR A 83 -10.12 -4.14 16.50
CA THR A 83 -9.03 -3.18 16.36
C THR A 83 -8.13 -3.55 15.18
N THR A 84 -7.73 -4.82 15.08
CA THR A 84 -6.88 -5.30 13.98
C THR A 84 -7.60 -5.21 12.62
N LYS A 85 -8.92 -5.48 12.57
CA LYS A 85 -9.77 -5.26 11.38
C LYS A 85 -9.78 -3.80 10.93
N ILE A 86 -9.97 -2.87 11.88
CA ILE A 86 -9.98 -1.43 11.59
C ILE A 86 -8.60 -0.99 11.08
N LEU A 87 -7.52 -1.39 11.76
CA LEU A 87 -6.15 -1.03 11.36
C LEU A 87 -5.82 -1.57 9.96
N HIS A 88 -6.17 -2.83 9.67
CA HIS A 88 -6.05 -3.43 8.35
C HIS A 88 -6.78 -2.61 7.28
N GLY A 89 -8.05 -2.28 7.53
CA GLY A 89 -8.86 -1.48 6.63
C GLY A 89 -8.27 -0.10 6.37
N LEU A 90 -7.82 0.60 7.42
CA LEU A 90 -7.21 1.92 7.32
C LEU A 90 -5.89 1.90 6.54
N LEU A 91 -5.02 0.92 6.77
CA LEU A 91 -3.78 0.77 6.02
C LEU A 91 -4.04 0.59 4.52
N HIS A 92 -5.02 -0.23 4.15
CA HIS A 92 -5.44 -0.37 2.76
C HIS A 92 -6.03 0.92 2.17
N VAL A 93 -6.83 1.67 2.93
CA VAL A 93 -7.37 2.97 2.47
C VAL A 93 -6.23 3.97 2.23
N PHE A 94 -5.28 4.08 3.15
CA PHE A 94 -4.15 4.99 2.97
C PHE A 94 -3.29 4.58 1.77
N ALA A 95 -3.00 3.30 1.62
CA ALA A 95 -2.30 2.76 0.45
C ALA A 95 -3.04 3.11 -0.86
N PHE A 96 -4.36 2.93 -0.89
CA PHE A 96 -5.21 3.26 -2.04
C PHE A 96 -5.17 4.75 -2.38
N ILE A 97 -5.34 5.63 -1.39
CA ILE A 97 -5.33 7.10 -1.59
C ILE A 97 -3.97 7.54 -2.13
N ILE A 98 -2.86 7.04 -1.57
CA ILE A 98 -1.51 7.39 -2.03
C ILE A 98 -1.29 6.89 -3.47
N ALA A 99 -1.72 5.67 -3.78
CA ALA A 99 -1.65 5.15 -5.15
C ALA A 99 -2.51 5.97 -6.13
N LEU A 100 -3.70 6.40 -5.72
CA LEU A 100 -4.56 7.27 -6.52
C LEU A 100 -3.87 8.60 -6.84
N VAL A 101 -3.20 9.22 -5.87
CA VAL A 101 -2.39 10.44 -6.10
C VAL A 101 -1.29 10.18 -7.14
N GLY A 102 -0.61 9.03 -7.07
CA GLY A 102 0.39 8.64 -8.05
C GLY A 102 -0.17 8.41 -9.46
N LEU A 103 -1.39 7.87 -9.59
CA LEU A 103 -2.08 7.77 -10.88
C LEU A 103 -2.48 9.14 -11.42
N VAL A 104 -3.10 9.99 -10.59
CA VAL A 104 -3.47 11.36 -10.97
C VAL A 104 -2.25 12.12 -11.48
N ALA A 105 -1.10 11.99 -10.81
CA ALA A 105 0.13 12.64 -11.24
C ALA A 105 0.63 12.19 -12.62
N VAL A 106 0.56 10.89 -12.97
CA VAL A 106 1.00 10.41 -14.29
C VAL A 106 0.04 10.80 -15.41
N PHE A 107 -1.28 10.71 -15.18
CA PHE A 107 -2.28 11.14 -16.16
C PHE A 107 -2.23 12.65 -16.41
N ASP A 108 -2.06 13.45 -15.36
CA ASP A 108 -1.92 14.90 -15.51
C ASP A 108 -0.61 15.28 -16.22
N TYR A 109 0.49 14.58 -15.90
CA TYR A 109 1.76 14.74 -16.59
C TYR A 109 1.66 14.42 -18.09
N HIS A 110 1.04 13.29 -18.47
CA HIS A 110 0.82 12.93 -19.87
C HIS A 110 -0.02 13.98 -20.60
N ARG A 111 -1.11 14.44 -19.98
CA ARG A 111 -1.96 15.50 -20.52
C ARG A 111 -1.18 16.79 -20.78
N LYS A 112 -0.39 17.25 -19.81
CA LYS A 112 0.45 18.46 -19.93
C LYS A 112 1.54 18.32 -21.00
N LYS A 113 1.98 17.10 -21.31
CA LYS A 113 3.02 16.81 -22.32
C LYS A 113 2.48 16.37 -23.68
N GLY A 114 1.17 16.12 -23.80
CA GLY A 114 0.56 15.58 -25.02
C GLY A 114 0.93 14.13 -25.32
N TYR A 115 1.29 13.35 -24.29
CA TYR A 115 1.57 11.92 -24.45
C TYR A 115 0.28 11.09 -24.43
N PRO A 116 0.19 10.00 -25.22
CA PRO A 116 -0.95 9.10 -25.13
C PRO A 116 -0.95 8.34 -23.80
N ASP A 117 -2.13 8.20 -23.21
CA ASP A 117 -2.34 7.37 -22.03
C ASP A 117 -2.52 5.89 -22.38
N LEU A 118 -2.26 5.01 -21.41
CA LEU A 118 -2.61 3.59 -21.44
C LEU A 118 -2.13 2.79 -22.67
N TYR A 119 -1.01 3.14 -23.30
CA TYR A 119 -0.48 2.42 -24.47
C TYR A 119 0.50 1.29 -24.11
N SER A 120 1.02 1.26 -22.88
CA SER A 120 2.06 0.32 -22.47
C SER A 120 1.50 -0.87 -21.67
N LEU A 121 2.14 -2.04 -21.76
CA LEU A 121 1.80 -3.18 -20.92
C LEU A 121 1.85 -2.86 -19.42
N HIS A 122 2.82 -2.04 -19.01
CA HIS A 122 2.90 -1.56 -17.62
C HIS A 122 1.62 -0.83 -17.20
N SER A 123 1.10 0.06 -18.05
CA SER A 123 -0.12 0.81 -17.75
C SER A 123 -1.37 -0.07 -17.70
N TRP A 124 -1.46 -1.11 -18.53
CA TRP A 124 -2.56 -2.08 -18.50
C TRP A 124 -2.56 -2.88 -17.21
N CYS A 125 -1.41 -3.46 -16.85
CA CYS A 125 -1.24 -4.18 -15.60
C CYS A 125 -1.48 -3.27 -14.38
N GLY A 126 -0.98 -2.03 -14.43
CA GLY A 126 -1.11 -1.06 -13.35
C GLY A 126 -2.57 -0.68 -13.07
N ILE A 127 -3.35 -0.35 -14.10
CA ILE A 127 -4.78 -0.06 -13.93
C ILE A 127 -5.55 -1.30 -13.48
N LEU A 128 -5.26 -2.47 -14.04
CA LEU A 128 -5.88 -3.71 -13.59
C LEU A 128 -5.64 -3.95 -12.10
N VAL A 129 -4.39 -3.84 -11.64
CA VAL A 129 -4.03 -3.98 -10.22
C VAL A 129 -4.76 -2.94 -9.36
N PHE A 130 -4.79 -1.68 -9.79
CA PHE A 130 -5.46 -0.61 -9.05
C PHE A 130 -6.98 -0.84 -8.91
N VAL A 131 -7.64 -1.28 -9.98
CA VAL A 131 -9.08 -1.62 -9.96
C VAL A 131 -9.33 -2.84 -9.07
N LEU A 132 -8.54 -3.91 -9.22
CA LEU A 132 -8.66 -5.11 -8.39
C LEU A 132 -8.42 -4.80 -6.91
N TYR A 133 -7.51 -3.88 -6.60
CA TYR A 133 -7.25 -3.42 -5.24
C TYR A 133 -8.49 -2.73 -4.64
N LEU A 134 -9.14 -1.83 -5.39
CA LEU A 134 -10.36 -1.17 -4.95
C LEU A 134 -11.51 -2.17 -4.74
N VAL A 135 -11.70 -3.08 -5.70
CA VAL A 135 -12.72 -4.13 -5.58
C VAL A 135 -12.45 -5.01 -4.37
N GLN A 136 -11.21 -5.43 -4.16
CA GLN A 136 -10.82 -6.22 -3.00
C GLN A 136 -11.09 -5.49 -1.68
N TRP A 137 -10.83 -4.18 -1.62
CA TRP A 137 -11.13 -3.40 -0.43
C TRP A 137 -12.64 -3.27 -0.18
N LEU A 138 -13.44 -2.99 -1.22
CA LEU A 138 -14.90 -2.88 -1.11
C LEU A 138 -15.54 -4.19 -0.66
N VAL A 139 -15.16 -5.31 -1.31
CA VAL A 139 -15.60 -6.65 -0.91
C VAL A 139 -15.15 -6.94 0.53
N GLY A 140 -13.88 -6.68 0.86
CA GLY A 140 -13.37 -6.88 2.21
C GLY A 140 -14.14 -6.10 3.27
N PHE A 141 -14.45 -4.83 2.98
CA PHE A 141 -15.23 -3.96 3.86
C PHE A 141 -16.65 -4.48 4.06
N SER A 142 -17.36 -4.82 2.97
CA SER A 142 -18.75 -5.30 3.00
C SER A 142 -18.91 -6.68 3.67
N PHE A 143 -17.93 -7.57 3.53
CA PHE A 143 -18.03 -8.90 4.14
C PHE A 143 -17.48 -8.93 5.57
N PHE A 144 -16.35 -8.27 5.84
CA PHE A 144 -15.62 -8.46 7.10
C PHE A 144 -15.74 -7.31 8.11
N LEU A 145 -16.20 -6.12 7.71
CA LEU A 145 -16.28 -4.93 8.57
C LEU A 145 -17.71 -4.41 8.80
N PHE A 146 -18.63 -4.50 7.82
CA PHE A 146 -20.00 -3.97 7.92
C PHE A 146 -20.99 -4.80 7.06
N PRO A 147 -22.06 -5.46 7.55
CA PRO A 147 -22.54 -5.73 8.90
C PRO A 147 -22.07 -7.10 9.44
N GLY A 148 -20.76 -7.31 9.49
CA GLY A 148 -20.14 -8.41 10.25
C GLY A 148 -20.63 -9.81 9.88
N ALA A 149 -20.35 -10.28 8.67
CA ALA A 149 -20.57 -11.70 8.33
C ALA A 149 -19.55 -12.65 9.01
N SER A 150 -18.63 -12.13 9.87
CA SER A 150 -17.55 -12.87 10.54
C SER A 150 -17.08 -12.27 11.85
#